data_AF-A0A2N7K0Z3-F1
#
_entry.id   AF-A0A2N7K0Z3-F1
#
_cell.length_a   1.000
_cell.length_b   1.000
_cell.length_c   1.000
_cell.angle_alpha   90.00
_cell.angle_beta   90.00
_cell.angle_gamma   90.00
#
_symmetry.space_group_name_H-M   'P 1'
#
loop_
_entity.id
_entity.type
_entity.pdbx_description
1 polymer ?
#
loop_
_entity_poly.entity_id
_entity_poly.type
_entity_poly.pdbx_seq_one_letter_code
_entity_poly.pdbx_strand_id
1 'polypeptide(L)' 'MAFYNVKLSIGDVVLSEYSGYMKGMKGVKTSASNAAQNNDSILIQVFDVAGILVAKKVNGSWVDI' A
#
# COMPACT_ATOMS: atom_id res chain seq x y z
N MET A 1 -0.65 -15.80 -11.49
CA MET A 1 -0.64 -14.84 -10.37
C MET A 1 0.79 -14.80 -9.88
N ALA A 2 1.41 -13.63 -9.80
CA ALA A 2 2.80 -13.50 -9.38
C ALA A 2 2.87 -12.89 -7.98
N PHE A 3 3.96 -13.14 -7.27
CA PHE A 3 4.21 -12.56 -5.96
C PHE A 3 4.88 -11.19 -6.13
N TYR A 4 4.34 -10.16 -5.50
CA TYR A 4 4.83 -8.79 -5.56
C TYR A 4 5.19 -8.28 -4.17
N ASN A 5 6.27 -7.51 -4.11
CA ASN A 5 6.63 -6.72 -2.95
C ASN A 5 6.53 -5.23 -3.33
N VAL A 6 5.72 -4.49 -2.60
CA VAL A 6 5.49 -3.06 -2.81
C VAL A 6 6.07 -2.30 -1.64
N LYS A 7 7.11 -1.51 -1.89
CA LYS A 7 7.78 -0.67 -0.90
C LYS A 7 7.48 0.79 -1.16
N LEU A 8 7.00 1.49 -0.13
CA LEU A 8 6.85 2.94 -0.14
C LEU A 8 7.93 3.55 0.74
N SER A 9 8.75 4.41 0.14
CA SER A 9 9.78 5.17 0.83
C SER A 9 9.72 6.65 0.46
N ILE A 10 10.15 7.50 1.40
CA ILE A 10 10.44 8.92 1.14
C ILE A 10 11.93 9.12 1.45
N GLY A 11 12.71 9.41 0.41
CA GLY A 11 14.17 9.34 0.50
C GLY A 11 14.62 7.93 0.93
N ASP A 12 15.44 7.86 1.97
CA ASP A 12 15.96 6.60 2.52
C ASP A 12 15.04 5.97 3.59
N VAL A 13 13.93 6.64 3.96
CA VAL A 13 13.02 6.15 5.00
C VAL A 13 11.94 5.28 4.39
N VAL A 14 11.88 4.03 4.83
CA VAL A 14 10.82 3.07 4.45
C VAL A 14 9.58 3.34 5.30
N LEU A 15 8.49 3.74 4.66
CA LEU A 15 7.21 4.03 5.34
C LEU A 15 6.34 2.78 5.46
N SER A 16 6.39 1.91 4.45
CA SER A 16 5.59 0.70 4.42
C SER A 16 6.10 -0.30 3.39
N GLU A 17 5.94 -1.58 3.70
CA GLU A 17 6.14 -2.68 2.76
C GLU A 17 4.89 -3.56 2.76
N TYR A 18 4.42 -3.93 1.56
CA TYR A 18 3.37 -4.91 1.33
C TYR A 18 3.95 -6.07 0.54
N SER A 19 3.50 -7.29 0.81
CA SER A 19 3.88 -8.47 0.03
C SER A 19 2.66 -9.35 -0.18
N GLY A 20 2.38 -9.72 -1.44
CA GLY A 20 1.19 -10.50 -1.77
C GLY A 20 1.14 -11.01 -3.20
N TYR A 21 0.24 -11.96 -3.46
CA TYR A 21 -0.01 -12.48 -4.79
C TYR A 21 -1.05 -11.64 -5.53
N MET A 22 -0.74 -11.20 -6.75
CA MET A 22 -1.69 -10.47 -7.60
C MET A 22 -1.52 -10.83 -9.09
N LYS A 23 -2.56 -10.57 -9.89
CA LYS A 23 -2.54 -10.82 -11.35
C LYS A 23 -1.63 -9.84 -12.12
N GLY A 24 -1.15 -8.80 -11.44
CA GLY A 24 -0.26 -7.74 -11.92
C GLY A 24 -0.57 -6.47 -11.15
N MET A 25 0.34 -5.48 -11.16
CA MET A 25 0.17 -4.21 -10.44
C MET A 25 -0.19 -3.09 -11.41
N LYS A 26 -1.28 -2.36 -11.14
CA LYS A 26 -1.60 -1.10 -11.87
C LYS A 26 -1.02 0.12 -11.16
N GLY A 27 -1.01 0.11 -9.83
CA GLY A 27 -0.43 1.19 -9.05
C GLY A 27 -0.84 1.18 -7.59
N VAL A 28 -0.37 2.21 -6.89
CA VAL A 28 -0.60 2.45 -5.47
C VAL A 28 -1.17 3.85 -5.28
N LYS A 29 -2.18 3.99 -4.42
CA LYS A 29 -2.67 5.30 -3.97
C LYS A 29 -2.38 5.49 -2.49
N THR A 30 -1.98 6.71 -2.13
CA THR A 30 -1.69 7.10 -0.76
C THR A 30 -2.50 8.33 -0.39
N SER A 31 -3.09 8.33 0.79
CA SER A 31 -3.74 9.51 1.36
C SER A 31 -3.49 9.59 2.86
N ALA A 32 -3.16 10.79 3.35
CA ALA A 32 -3.03 11.06 4.78
C ALA A 32 -4.18 11.97 5.20
N SER A 33 -4.99 11.52 6.15
CA SER A 33 -6.03 12.32 6.79
C SER A 33 -5.56 12.69 8.18
N ASN A 34 -5.31 13.99 8.40
CA ASN A 34 -4.76 14.67 9.58
C ASN A 34 -3.27 15.02 9.49
N ALA A 35 -2.95 16.20 10.03
CA ALA A 35 -1.61 16.79 10.10
C ALA A 35 -0.60 16.03 10.99
N ALA A 36 -0.92 14.81 11.43
CA ALA A 36 -0.02 13.97 12.20
C ALA A 36 0.83 13.13 11.24
N GLN A 37 2.12 13.43 11.14
CA GLN A 37 3.12 12.70 10.36
C GLN A 37 3.45 11.33 10.99
N ASN A 38 2.45 10.51 11.32
CA ASN A 38 2.67 9.14 11.77
C ASN A 38 2.36 8.16 10.63
N ASN A 39 3.31 7.28 10.32
CA ASN A 39 3.19 6.25 9.27
C ASN A 39 1.93 5.39 9.41
N ASP A 40 1.40 5.23 10.62
CA ASP A 40 0.19 4.46 10.87
C ASP A 40 -1.08 5.13 10.34
N SER A 41 -1.07 6.46 10.20
CA SER A 41 -2.21 7.25 9.72
C SER A 41 -2.29 7.40 8.19
N ILE A 42 -1.29 6.87 7.47
CA ILE A 42 -1.26 6.89 6.00
C ILE A 42 -2.09 5.72 5.49
N LEU A 43 -3.22 6.03 4.83
CA LEU A 43 -3.97 5.06 4.04
C LEU A 43 -3.18 4.76 2.76
N ILE A 44 -2.87 3.48 2.55
CA ILE A 44 -2.21 3.00 1.34
C ILE A 44 -3.13 1.97 0.68
N GLN A 45 -3.34 2.07 -0.62
CA GLN A 45 -4.21 1.17 -1.39
C GLN A 45 -3.46 0.61 -2.59
N VAL A 46 -3.49 -0.71 -2.76
CA VAL A 46 -2.81 -1.42 -3.85
C VAL A 46 -3.84 -1.94 -4.83
N PHE A 47 -3.66 -1.63 -6.11
CA PHE A 47 -4.59 -2.01 -7.18
C PHE A 47 -3.93 -2.96 -8.18
N ASP A 48 -4.66 -3.99 -8.58
CA ASP A 48 -4.22 -4.90 -9.64
C ASP A 48 -4.34 -4.26 -11.04
N VAL A 49 -3.82 -4.95 -12.07
CA VAL A 49 -3.91 -4.53 -13.48
C VAL A 49 -5.33 -4.22 -13.96
N ALA A 50 -6.35 -4.88 -13.40
CA ALA A 50 -7.76 -4.62 -13.72
C ALA A 50 -8.30 -3.36 -13.01
N GLY A 51 -7.54 -2.80 -12.05
CA GLY A 51 -7.95 -1.68 -11.21
C GLY A 51 -8.75 -2.09 -9.98
N ILE A 52 -8.73 -3.38 -9.63
CA ILE A 52 -9.38 -3.92 -8.44
C ILE A 52 -8.47 -3.67 -7.23
N LEU A 53 -9.03 -3.18 -6.13
CA LEU A 53 -8.33 -3.04 -4.86
C LEU A 53 -8.05 -4.44 -4.30
N VAL A 54 -6.77 -4.77 -4.10
CA VAL A 54 -6.36 -6.09 -3.57
C VAL A 54 -5.83 -6.04 -2.14
N ALA A 55 -5.35 -4.88 -1.72
CA ALA A 55 -4.91 -4.68 -0.36
C ALA A 55 -5.00 -3.21 0.03
N LYS A 56 -5.23 -2.96 1.32
CA LYS A 56 -5.18 -1.63 1.90
C LYS A 56 -4.47 -1.64 3.24
N LYS A 57 -3.69 -0.60 3.54
CA LYS A 57 -3.14 -0.33 4.86
C LYS A 57 -4.04 0.66 5.58
N VAL A 58 -4.54 0.28 6.74
CA VAL A 58 -5.37 1.14 7.61
C VAL A 58 -4.81 1.04 9.03
N ASN A 59 -4.55 2.17 9.67
CA ASN A 59 -4.03 2.23 11.04
C ASN A 59 -2.80 1.33 11.25
N GLY A 60 -1.81 1.44 10.36
CA GLY A 60 -0.57 0.65 10.44
C GLY A 60 -0.66 -0.79 9.93
N SER A 61 -1.86 -1.35 9.76
CA SER A 61 -2.06 -2.77 9.44
C SER A 61 -2.54 -3.01 8.00
N TRP A 62 -2.01 -4.04 7.34
CA TRP A 62 -2.46 -4.49 6.03
C TRP A 62 -3.71 -5.35 6.13
N VAL A 63 -4.64 -5.10 5.22
CA VAL A 63 -5.87 -5.86 5.03
C VAL A 63 -5.92 -6.25 3.56
N ASP A 64 -5.83 -7.56 3.29
CA ASP A 64 -6.10 -8.11 1.96
C ASP A 64 -7.62 -8.04 1.67
N ILE A 65 -7.97 -7.82 0.40
CA ILE A 65 -9.35 -7.63 -0.09
C ILE A 65 -9.72 -8.75 -1.05
#